data_AF-A0A444MS74-F1
#
_entry.id   AF-A0A444MS74-F1
#
_cell.length_a   1.000
_cell.length_b   1.000
_cell.length_c   1.000
_cell.angle_alpha   90.00
_cell.angle_beta   90.00
_cell.angle_gamma   90.00
#
_symmetry.space_group_name_H-M   'P 1'
#
loop_
_entity.id
_entity.type
_entity.pdbx_description
1 polymer ?
#
loop_
_entity_poly.entity_id
_entity_poly.type
_entity_poly.pdbx_seq_one_letter_code
_entity_poly.pdbx_strand_id
1 'polypeptide(L)'
;MEDTEGITIDDEAKLITFLKKNSLGNRTVEAVPFEQVFFTYRTQQISRYDKGDVCVIDSIKKTYAVLAPRQRGWQHADIRLLAEALSASKIKQITEKYDDKDIAL
;
A
#
# COMPACT_ATOMS: atom_id res chain seq x y z
N MET A 1 -13.55 1.55 -10.08
CA MET A 1 -12.45 1.27 -9.13
C MET A 1 -11.15 1.50 -9.89
N GLU A 2 -10.20 2.21 -9.29
CA GLU A 2 -8.87 2.43 -9.89
C GLU A 2 -7.91 1.35 -9.41
N ASP A 3 -7.02 0.92 -10.30
CA ASP A 3 -6.12 -0.19 -10.08
C ASP A 3 -4.68 0.30 -10.07
N THR A 4 -3.96 0.07 -8.98
CA THR A 4 -2.54 0.44 -8.87
C THR A 4 -1.68 -0.51 -9.71
N GLU A 5 -1.12 0.00 -10.80
CA GLU A 5 -0.23 -0.71 -11.72
C GLU A 5 1.24 -0.56 -11.33
N GLY A 6 1.59 0.50 -10.58
CA GLY A 6 2.98 0.76 -10.18
C GLY A 6 3.09 1.78 -9.06
N ILE A 7 4.17 1.66 -8.29
CA ILE A 7 4.48 2.53 -7.16
C ILE A 7 5.97 2.87 -7.23
N THR A 8 6.28 4.17 -7.17
CA THR A 8 7.65 4.68 -7.13
C THR A 8 7.85 5.51 -5.89
N ILE A 9 8.97 5.31 -5.20
CA ILE A 9 9.35 6.06 -4.00
C ILE A 9 10.51 6.98 -4.38
N ASP A 10 10.34 8.28 -4.19
CA ASP A 10 11.37 9.30 -4.39
C ASP A 10 11.80 9.85 -3.03
N ASP A 11 12.94 9.36 -2.54
CA ASP A 11 13.49 9.72 -1.24
C ASP A 11 14.05 11.15 -1.19
N GLU A 12 14.46 11.71 -2.34
CA GLU A 12 14.98 13.08 -2.41
C GLU A 12 13.83 14.08 -2.33
N ALA A 13 12.78 13.86 -3.13
CA ALA A 13 11.59 14.70 -3.14
C ALA A 13 10.63 14.42 -1.96
N LYS A 14 10.83 13.32 -1.21
CA LYS A 14 9.93 12.83 -0.16
C LYS A 14 8.50 12.58 -0.67
N LEU A 15 8.41 12.00 -1.87
CA LEU A 15 7.15 11.71 -2.56
C LEU A 15 7.00 10.23 -2.88
N ILE A 16 5.79 9.70 -2.70
CA ILE A 16 5.37 8.42 -3.27
C ILE A 16 4.47 8.68 -4.46
N THR A 17 4.76 8.04 -5.59
CA THR A 17 3.99 8.17 -6.82
C THR A 17 3.24 6.87 -7.11
N PHE A 18 1.93 6.97 -7.30
CA PHE A 18 1.06 5.87 -7.67
C PHE A 18 0.66 6.00 -9.14
N LEU A 19 0.99 4.98 -9.93
CA LEU A 19 0.44 4.82 -11.27
C LEU A 19 -0.84 3.98 -11.16
N LYS A 20 -1.97 4.58 -11.54
CA LYS A 20 -3.28 3.96 -11.47
C LYS A 20 -3.90 3.85 -12.85
N LYS A 21 -4.70 2.82 -13.07
CA LYS A 21 -5.51 2.63 -14.27
C LYS A 21 -6.95 2.41 -13.89
N ASN A 22 -7.86 3.15 -14.53
CA ASN A 22 -9.29 2.94 -14.32
C ASN A 22 -9.84 1.85 -15.26
N SER A 23 -11.10 1.45 -15.05
CA SER A 23 -11.78 0.43 -15.87
C SER A 23 -11.95 0.81 -17.35
N LEU A 24 -11.82 2.10 -17.69
CA LEU A 24 -11.87 2.61 -19.07
C LEU A 24 -10.48 2.64 -19.72
N GLY A 25 -9.43 2.24 -18.99
CA GLY A 25 -8.05 2.23 -19.47
C GLY A 25 -7.29 3.55 -19.32
N ASN A 26 -7.91 4.59 -18.77
CA ASN A 26 -7.22 5.85 -18.50
C ASN A 26 -6.22 5.67 -17.37
N ARG A 27 -5.02 6.22 -17.57
CA ARG A 27 -3.95 6.22 -16.60
C ARG A 27 -3.91 7.54 -15.85
N THR A 28 -3.84 7.45 -14.53
CA THR A 28 -3.63 8.59 -13.64
C THR A 28 -2.34 8.40 -12.87
N VAL A 29 -1.63 9.50 -12.65
CA VAL A 29 -0.42 9.53 -11.83
C VAL A 29 -0.72 10.44 -10.66
N GLU A 30 -0.52 9.92 -9.46
CA GLU A 30 -0.77 10.65 -8.22
C GLU A 30 0.47 10.62 -7.35
N ALA A 31 1.06 11.77 -7.08
CA ALA A 31 2.20 11.92 -6.19
C ALA A 31 1.75 12.46 -4.82
N VAL A 32 2.25 11.87 -3.74
CA VAL A 32 1.82 12.16 -2.37
C VAL A 32 3.04 12.31 -1.46
N PRO A 33 3.11 13.35 -0.62
CA PRO A 33 4.18 13.48 0.37
C PRO A 33 4.20 12.35 1.39
N PHE A 34 5.39 11.93 1.80
CA PHE A 34 5.58 10.87 2.82
C PHE A 34 4.83 11.13 4.12
N GLU A 35 4.75 12.39 4.55
CA GLU A 35 4.05 12.79 5.78
C GLU A 35 2.54 12.55 5.73
N GLN A 36 1.96 12.44 4.53
CA GLN A 36 0.51 12.26 4.35
C GLN A 36 0.13 10.78 4.19
N VAL A 37 1.12 9.90 4.06
CA VAL A 37 0.91 8.48 3.85
C VAL A 37 1.41 7.65 5.03
N PHE A 38 0.72 6.55 5.24
CA PHE A 38 1.16 5.48 6.12
C PHE A 38 0.87 4.15 5.43
N PHE A 39 1.58 3.11 5.83
CA PHE A 39 1.38 1.78 5.27
C PHE A 39 1.17 0.75 6.36
N THR A 40 0.46 -0.31 6.02
CA THR A 40 0.34 -1.52 6.82
C THR A 40 0.88 -2.66 5.98
N TYR A 41 1.86 -3.38 6.51
CA TYR A 41 2.35 -4.63 5.93
C TYR A 41 2.08 -5.77 6.89
N ARG A 42 1.43 -6.83 6.39
CA ARG A 42 1.07 -8.01 7.17
C ARG A 42 1.31 -9.25 6.33
N THR A 43 1.92 -10.24 6.97
CA THR A 43 1.93 -11.62 6.46
C THR A 43 0.67 -12.30 6.98
N GLN A 44 -0.43 -12.29 6.23
CA GLN A 44 -1.64 -13.00 6.63
C GLN A 44 -1.59 -14.45 6.17
N GLN A 45 -2.04 -15.37 7.03
CA GLN A 45 -2.30 -16.74 6.61
C GLN A 45 -3.65 -16.74 5.85
N ILE A 46 -3.60 -16.60 4.52
CA ILE A 46 -4.80 -16.57 3.67
C ILE A 46 -5.46 -17.96 3.63
N SER A 47 -4.67 -19.03 3.79
CA SER A 47 -5.16 -20.40 3.99
C SER A 47 -4.15 -21.21 4.81
N ARG A 48 -4.51 -22.43 5.25
CA ARG A 48 -3.56 -23.36 5.94
C ARG A 48 -2.21 -23.53 5.23
N TYR A 49 -2.14 -23.28 3.93
CA TYR A 49 -0.95 -23.48 3.09
C TYR A 49 -0.39 -22.19 2.45
N ASP A 50 -1.04 -21.03 2.62
CA ASP A 50 -0.66 -19.81 1.91
C ASP A 50 -0.54 -18.63 2.88
N LYS A 51 0.69 -18.14 3.07
CA LYS A 51 0.97 -16.89 3.78
C LYS A 51 1.06 -15.79 2.72
N GLY A 52 0.04 -14.94 2.65
CA GLY A 52 -0.03 -13.80 1.76
C GLY A 52 0.66 -12.57 2.35
N ASP A 53 1.58 -12.00 1.58
CA ASP A 53 2.12 -10.68 1.83
C ASP A 53 1.10 -9.63 1.41
N VAL A 54 0.52 -8.90 2.37
CA VAL A 54 -0.44 -7.83 2.07
C VAL A 54 0.16 -6.51 2.50
N CYS A 55 0.23 -5.56 1.55
CA CYS A 55 0.64 -4.19 1.82
C CYS A 55 -0.49 -3.23 1.44
N VAL A 56 -0.95 -2.44 2.40
CA VAL A 56 -1.94 -1.38 2.20
C VAL A 56 -1.26 -0.04 2.41
N ILE A 57 -1.44 0.88 1.47
CA ILE A 57 -0.92 2.24 1.56
C ILE A 57 -2.10 3.21 1.58
N ASP A 58 -2.19 3.94 2.68
CA ASP A 58 -3.32 4.77 3.07
C ASP A 58 -2.86 6.21 3.37
N SER A 59 -3.82 7.13 3.38
CA SER A 59 -3.74 8.43 4.06
C SER A 59 -4.95 8.56 4.98
N ILE A 60 -5.03 9.69 5.68
CA ILE A 60 -6.23 10.10 6.41
C ILE A 60 -7.45 10.19 5.48
N LYS A 61 -7.26 10.56 4.20
CA LYS A 61 -8.37 10.86 3.28
C LYS A 61 -8.83 9.66 2.47
N LYS A 62 -7.92 8.76 2.10
CA LYS A 62 -8.20 7.62 1.21
C LYS A 62 -7.11 6.57 1.21
N THR A 63 -7.46 5.39 0.70
CA THR A 63 -6.54 4.32 0.32
C THR A 63 -5.98 4.54 -1.08
N TYR A 64 -4.66 4.44 -1.23
CA TYR A 64 -3.98 4.57 -2.52
C TYR A 64 -3.70 3.24 -3.20
N ALA A 65 -3.36 2.22 -2.41
CA ALA A 65 -3.01 0.91 -2.92
C ALA A 65 -3.36 -0.19 -1.91
N VAL A 66 -3.90 -1.30 -2.42
CA VAL A 66 -4.04 -2.56 -1.69
C VAL A 66 -3.34 -3.61 -2.53
N LEU A 67 -2.19 -4.07 -2.05
CA LEU A 67 -1.33 -5.01 -2.75
C LEU A 67 -1.45 -6.38 -2.08
N ALA A 68 -1.84 -7.36 -2.87
CA ALA A 68 -1.96 -8.74 -2.45
C ALA A 68 -1.39 -9.63 -3.56
N PRO A 69 -0.78 -10.78 -3.21
CA PRO A 69 -0.12 -11.63 -4.17
C PRO A 69 -1.13 -12.17 -5.19
N ARG A 70 -0.68 -12.32 -6.44
CA ARG A 70 -1.46 -12.79 -7.59
C ARG A 70 -2.64 -11.90 -7.96
N GLN A 71 -2.84 -10.78 -7.27
CA GLN A 71 -3.76 -9.74 -7.70
C GLN A 71 -3.01 -8.72 -8.54
N ARG A 72 -3.49 -8.49 -9.76
CA ARG A 72 -3.03 -7.39 -10.62
C ARG A 72 -1.52 -7.40 -10.91
N GLY A 73 -0.92 -8.59 -10.95
CA GLY A 73 0.49 -8.80 -11.27
C GLY A 73 1.45 -8.79 -10.08
N TRP A 74 1.02 -8.35 -8.89
CA TRP A 74 1.87 -8.26 -7.71
C TRP A 74 2.28 -9.64 -7.18
N GLN A 75 3.59 -9.87 -7.03
CA GLN A 75 4.11 -11.06 -6.38
C GLN A 75 4.46 -10.78 -4.91
N HIS A 76 4.57 -11.85 -4.11
CA HIS A 76 5.02 -11.76 -2.72
C HIS A 76 6.33 -10.98 -2.57
N ALA A 77 7.31 -11.28 -3.44
CA ALA A 77 8.60 -10.62 -3.44
C ALA A 77 8.46 -9.11 -3.68
N ASP A 78 7.65 -8.70 -4.66
CA ASP A 78 7.45 -7.29 -4.98
C ASP A 78 6.77 -6.53 -3.82
N ILE A 79 5.76 -7.15 -3.20
CA ILE A 79 5.02 -6.56 -2.08
C ILE A 79 5.95 -6.39 -0.87
N ARG A 80 6.75 -7.41 -0.58
CA ARG A 80 7.71 -7.36 0.52
C ARG A 80 8.81 -6.32 0.27
N LEU A 81 9.43 -6.32 -0.92
CA LEU A 81 10.46 -5.35 -1.30
C LEU A 81 9.92 -3.92 -1.21
N LEU A 82 8.68 -3.69 -1.64
CA LEU A 82 8.05 -2.39 -1.51
C LEU A 82 7.85 -2.02 -0.03
N ALA A 83 7.34 -2.93 0.80
CA ALA A 83 7.16 -2.66 2.24
C ALA A 83 8.49 -2.35 2.94
N GLU A 84 9.57 -3.06 2.58
CA GLU A 84 10.93 -2.79 3.05
C GLU A 84 11.40 -1.40 2.59
N ALA A 85 11.16 -1.04 1.33
CA ALA A 85 11.49 0.29 0.79
C ALA A 85 10.72 1.42 1.49
N LEU A 86 9.40 1.28 1.69
CA LEU A 86 8.58 2.25 2.41
C LEU A 86 9.10 2.48 3.84
N SER A 87 9.49 1.40 4.51
CA SER A 87 10.09 1.46 5.86
C SER A 87 11.46 2.16 5.84
N ALA A 88 12.32 1.84 4.86
CA ALA A 88 13.62 2.46 4.68
C ALA A 88 13.52 3.97 4.45
N SER A 89 12.53 4.40 3.66
CA SER A 89 12.20 5.80 3.36
C SER A 89 11.52 6.54 4.52
N LYS A 90 11.39 5.91 5.70
CA LYS A 90 10.80 6.48 6.92
C LYS A 90 9.31 6.83 6.80
N ILE A 91 8.59 6.20 5.88
CA ILE A 91 7.13 6.29 5.83
C ILE A 91 6.57 5.53 7.04
N LYS A 92 5.55 6.09 7.69
CA LYS A 92 4.99 5.53 8.92
C LYS A 92 4.35 4.16 8.64
N GLN A 93 4.85 3.12 9.30
CA GLN A 93 4.18 1.81 9.34
C GLN A 93 3.18 1.76 10.50
N ILE A 94 1.97 1.28 10.23
CA ILE A 94 0.96 0.95 11.24
C ILE A 94 0.87 -0.58 11.34
N THR A 95 1.14 -1.14 12.52
CA THR A 95 1.11 -2.59 12.76
C THR A 95 -0.24 -3.07 13.28
N GLU A 96 -0.92 -2.24 14.08
CA GLU A 96 -2.22 -2.54 14.69
C GLU A 96 -3.27 -1.51 14.24
N LYS A 97 -4.39 -1.99 13.71
CA LYS A 97 -5.60 -1.18 13.48
C LYS A 97 -6.57 -1.66 14.57
N TYR A 98 -7.13 -0.72 15.32
CA TYR A 98 -8.11 -0.84 16.41
C TYR A 98 -7.51 -0.93 17.83
N ASP A 99 -7.40 0.23 18.48
CA ASP A 99 -7.79 0.36 19.89
C ASP A 99 -9.33 0.38 19.85
N ASP A 100 -10.02 -0.47 20.62
CA ASP A 100 -11.47 -0.72 20.55
C ASP A 100 -12.38 0.50 20.86
N LYS A 101 -11.80 1.71 20.92
CA LYS A 101 -12.47 2.95 21.33
C LYS A 101 -13.19 3.70 20.22
N ASP A 102 -12.98 3.36 18.95
CA ASP A 102 -13.60 4.06 17.82
C ASP A 102 -14.85 3.36 17.23
N ILE A 103 -15.36 2.31 17.88
CA ILE A 103 -16.73 1.81 17.62
C ILE A 103 -17.67 2.46 18.63
N ALA A 104 -17.89 3.76 18.49
CA ALA A 104 -19.08 4.40 19.05
C ALA A 104 -20.23 4.15 18.06
N LEU A 105 -21.17 3.29 18.47
CA LEU A 105 -22.49 3.08 17.84
C LEU A 105 -23.32 4.36 17.86
#